data_AF-A0A432K960-F1
#
_entry.id   AF-A0A432K960-F1
#
_cell.length_a   1.000
_cell.length_b   1.000
_cell.length_c   1.000
_cell.angle_alpha   90.00
_cell.angle_beta   90.00
_cell.angle_gamma   90.00
#
_symmetry.space_group_name_H-M   'P 1'
#
loop_
_entity.id
_entity.type
_entity.pdbx_description
1 polymer ?
#
loop_
_entity_poly.entity_id
_entity_poly.type
_entity_poly.pdbx_seq_one_letter_code
_entity_poly.pdbx_strand_id
1 'polypeptide(L)'
;MKNSFILWTITIVITVSTMIYQRATGPTYPKHVKVELGNQEYKFKLLRSNEIGSPCDIQLPIEDKDVKAKIYYKKYKTNDELTIVDMERIKSHKKAFFGEGDEIEVLTTTLPEQPAAGKITYYIELIKGNDHVFIQKEEPVVVRFKGFVPRYILIPHVLFMIISLFAGTRAGVEAIAGGDKTRKFAIVTLIVLFIGGLILGPIVQLYAFGELWTGWPFGGDWTDNKTLFAWIFWLIAVIVLKKKPHNRLWPIIAVIVLFAMYMIPHSMGGSELNNETGKIETGMKE
;
A
#
# COMPACT_ATOMS: atom_id res chain seq x y z
N MET A 1 -38.27 -13.67 -6.08
CA MET A 1 -36.87 -13.97 -5.67
C MET A 1 -35.97 -13.03 -6.42
N LYS A 2 -35.23 -12.14 -5.75
CA LYS A 2 -34.27 -11.27 -6.45
C LYS A 2 -33.16 -12.14 -7.03
N ASN A 3 -32.80 -11.94 -8.30
CA ASN A 3 -31.82 -12.78 -8.99
C ASN A 3 -30.50 -12.77 -8.23
N SER A 4 -30.25 -13.83 -7.46
CA SER A 4 -29.05 -13.96 -6.62
C SER A 4 -27.78 -13.82 -7.46
N PHE A 5 -27.84 -14.20 -8.74
CA PHE A 5 -26.78 -14.02 -9.72
C PHE A 5 -26.41 -12.55 -9.94
N ILE A 6 -27.40 -11.66 -10.07
CA ILE A 6 -27.17 -10.22 -10.26
C ILE A 6 -26.50 -9.62 -9.03
N LEU A 7 -26.99 -9.97 -7.83
CA LEU A 7 -26.41 -9.46 -6.58
C LEU A 7 -24.95 -9.89 -6.41
N TRP A 8 -24.61 -11.12 -6.78
CA TRP A 8 -23.23 -11.60 -6.76
C TRP A 8 -22.36 -10.91 -7.80
N THR A 9 -22.87 -10.73 -9.01
CA THR A 9 -22.15 -10.02 -10.09
C THR A 9 -21.80 -8.59 -9.66
N ILE A 10 -22.77 -7.85 -9.13
CA ILE A 10 -22.56 -6.49 -8.61
C ILE A 10 -21.53 -6.50 -7.47
N THR A 11 -21.64 -7.45 -6.53
CA THR A 11 -20.69 -7.58 -5.41
C THR A 11 -19.26 -7.80 -5.90
N ILE A 12 -19.07 -8.71 -6.87
CA ILE A 12 -17.75 -9.02 -7.44
C ILE A 12 -17.17 -7.79 -8.13
N VAL A 13 -17.95 -7.13 -9.00
CA VAL A 13 -17.49 -5.95 -9.74
C VAL A 13 -17.05 -4.83 -8.80
N ILE A 14 -17.87 -4.52 -7.78
CA ILE A 14 -17.54 -3.49 -6.80
C ILE A 14 -16.28 -3.88 -6.01
N THR A 15 -16.23 -5.11 -5.50
CA THR A 15 -15.11 -5.57 -4.66
C THR A 15 -13.79 -5.55 -5.44
N VAL A 16 -13.78 -6.09 -6.65
CA VAL A 16 -12.58 -6.11 -7.52
C VAL A 16 -12.15 -4.69 -7.87
N SER A 17 -13.09 -3.80 -8.21
CA SER A 17 -12.77 -2.40 -8.52
C SER A 17 -12.14 -1.68 -7.31
N THR A 18 -12.69 -1.88 -6.11
CA THR A 18 -12.11 -1.34 -4.87
C THR A 18 -10.70 -1.90 -4.64
N MET A 19 -10.48 -3.21 -4.76
CA MET A 19 -9.16 -3.82 -4.56
C MET A 19 -8.10 -3.28 -5.54
N ILE A 20 -8.46 -3.07 -6.81
CA ILE A 20 -7.57 -2.47 -7.80
C ILE A 20 -7.21 -1.04 -7.40
N TYR A 21 -8.21 -0.23 -7.03
CA TYR A 21 -8.00 1.14 -6.58
C TYR A 21 -7.07 1.21 -5.37
N GLN A 22 -7.30 0.35 -4.37
CA GLN A 22 -6.47 0.31 -3.17
C GLN A 22 -5.01 -0.04 -3.46
N ARG A 23 -4.80 -1.01 -4.34
CA ARG A 23 -3.45 -1.41 -4.74
C ARG A 23 -2.73 -0.29 -5.49
N ALA A 24 -3.44 0.40 -6.39
CA ALA A 24 -2.86 1.48 -7.19
C ALA A 24 -2.54 2.74 -6.37
N THR A 25 -3.35 3.03 -5.35
CA THR A 25 -3.18 4.21 -4.48
C THR A 25 -2.32 3.95 -3.24
N GLY A 26 -1.89 2.71 -3.03
CA GLY A 26 -1.05 2.34 -1.89
C GLY A 26 0.34 2.99 -1.94
N PRO A 27 0.93 3.35 -0.78
CA PRO A 27 2.24 4.00 -0.72
C PRO A 27 3.39 3.10 -1.17
N THR A 28 3.16 1.78 -1.22
CA THR A 28 4.13 0.77 -1.66
C THR A 28 4.05 0.48 -3.15
N TYR A 29 3.06 1.03 -3.88
CA TYR A 29 2.90 0.81 -5.31
C TYR A 29 4.00 1.57 -6.08
N PRO A 30 4.84 0.89 -6.89
CA PRO A 30 5.95 1.54 -7.59
C PRO A 30 5.51 2.76 -8.41
N LYS A 31 6.30 3.85 -8.39
CA LYS A 31 6.00 5.04 -9.19
C LYS A 31 6.42 4.76 -10.63
N HIS A 32 5.45 4.70 -11.53
CA HIS A 32 5.71 4.57 -12.96
C HIS A 32 6.03 5.95 -13.55
N VAL A 33 7.17 6.07 -14.22
CA VAL A 33 7.58 7.33 -14.83
C VAL A 33 7.96 7.08 -16.29
N LYS A 34 7.58 8.03 -17.15
CA LYS A 34 7.93 8.06 -18.57
C LYS A 34 8.77 9.29 -18.82
N VAL A 35 9.90 9.11 -19.49
CA VAL A 35 10.88 10.17 -19.75
C VAL A 35 11.38 10.03 -21.17
N GLU A 36 11.53 11.16 -21.88
CA GLU A 36 12.15 11.19 -23.19
C GLU A 36 13.59 11.69 -23.08
N LEU A 37 14.53 11.00 -23.70
CA LEU A 37 15.95 11.39 -23.78
C LEU A 37 16.47 11.01 -25.17
N GLY A 38 16.99 11.99 -25.92
CA GLY A 38 17.55 11.77 -27.27
C GLY A 38 16.58 11.07 -28.24
N ASN A 39 15.32 11.52 -28.29
CA ASN A 39 14.21 10.94 -29.09
C ASN A 39 13.83 9.49 -28.73
N GLN A 40 14.21 8.98 -27.57
CA GLN A 40 13.75 7.67 -27.06
C GLN A 40 12.92 7.84 -25.78
N GLU A 41 11.76 7.16 -25.74
CA GLU A 41 10.91 7.09 -24.54
C GLU A 41 11.37 5.94 -23.63
N TYR A 42 11.75 6.28 -22.41
CA TYR A 42 12.09 5.34 -21.35
C TYR A 42 10.97 5.22 -20.33
N LYS A 43 10.71 4.00 -19.86
CA LYS A 43 9.68 3.68 -18.87
C LYS A 43 10.29 3.02 -17.65
N PHE A 44 10.18 3.68 -16.51
CA PHE A 44 10.78 3.23 -15.26
C PHE A 44 9.75 2.85 -14.22
N LYS A 45 10.11 1.91 -13.34
CA LYS A 45 9.37 1.55 -12.13
C LYS A 45 10.23 1.91 -10.93
N LEU A 46 9.93 3.03 -10.29
CA LEU A 46 10.70 3.54 -9.17
C LEU A 46 10.18 2.92 -7.86
N LEU A 47 11.08 2.32 -7.09
CA LEU A 47 10.78 1.63 -5.83
C LEU A 47 10.28 2.64 -4.78
N ARG A 48 9.29 2.23 -3.97
CA ARG A 48 8.73 3.05 -2.87
C ARG A 48 8.71 2.32 -1.52
N SER A 49 9.10 1.06 -1.48
CA SER A 49 9.25 0.32 -0.24
C SER A 49 10.32 -0.75 -0.38
N ASN A 50 11.12 -0.93 0.66
CA ASN A 50 12.11 -1.98 0.76
C ASN A 50 11.97 -2.74 2.09
N GLU A 51 12.31 -4.02 2.09
CA GLU A 51 12.39 -4.84 3.30
C GLU A 51 13.81 -4.81 3.86
N ILE A 52 13.93 -4.61 5.17
CA ILE A 52 15.21 -4.59 5.89
C ILE A 52 15.85 -5.98 5.79
N GLY A 53 17.16 -6.01 5.55
CA GLY A 53 17.94 -7.21 5.27
C GLY A 53 17.97 -7.60 3.78
N SER A 54 17.28 -6.85 2.91
CA SER A 54 17.34 -7.01 1.45
C SER A 54 17.92 -5.76 0.78
N PRO A 55 18.74 -5.91 -0.28
CA PRO A 55 19.34 -4.76 -0.96
C PRO A 55 18.26 -3.87 -1.59
N CYS A 56 18.33 -2.56 -1.32
CA CYS A 56 17.41 -1.56 -1.86
C CYS A 56 17.89 -1.08 -3.24
N ASP A 57 17.83 -1.98 -4.23
CA ASP A 57 18.35 -1.71 -5.57
C ASP A 57 17.36 -0.89 -6.41
N ILE A 58 17.84 0.25 -6.91
CA ILE A 58 17.13 1.06 -7.89
C ILE A 58 17.68 0.69 -9.27
N GLN A 59 16.86 0.02 -10.07
CA GLN A 59 17.25 -0.49 -11.38
C GLN A 59 16.54 0.27 -12.51
N LEU A 60 17.33 0.72 -13.49
CA LEU A 60 16.87 1.36 -14.71
C LEU A 60 17.24 0.48 -15.90
N PRO A 61 16.27 -0.18 -16.57
CA PRO A 61 16.53 -1.00 -17.74
C PRO A 61 16.83 -0.12 -18.95
N ILE A 62 18.09 0.28 -19.09
CA ILE A 62 18.62 1.14 -20.15
C ILE A 62 19.76 0.40 -20.85
N GLU A 63 19.47 -0.13 -22.04
CA GLU A 63 20.43 -0.87 -22.85
C GLU A 63 21.39 0.05 -23.64
N ASP A 64 21.02 1.33 -23.82
CA ASP A 64 21.88 2.33 -24.44
C ASP A 64 23.12 2.60 -23.56
N LYS A 65 24.31 2.35 -24.11
CA LYS A 65 25.60 2.45 -23.41
C LYS A 65 26.10 3.88 -23.26
N ASP A 66 25.60 4.79 -24.07
CA ASP A 66 25.96 6.21 -24.01
C ASP A 66 25.20 6.93 -22.89
N VAL A 67 24.15 6.29 -22.36
CA VAL A 67 23.37 6.81 -21.24
C VAL A 67 24.04 6.45 -19.92
N LYS A 68 24.30 7.48 -19.11
CA LYS A 68 24.70 7.38 -17.71
C LYS A 68 23.56 7.86 -16.82
N ALA A 69 23.54 7.42 -15.58
CA ALA A 69 22.55 7.86 -14.61
C ALA A 69 23.21 8.18 -13.26
N LYS A 70 22.70 9.20 -12.60
CA LYS A 70 23.04 9.56 -11.23
C LYS A 70 21.80 9.50 -10.37
N ILE A 71 21.96 9.01 -9.15
CA ILE A 71 20.93 9.09 -8.12
C ILE A 71 21.31 10.17 -7.12
N TYR A 72 20.31 10.97 -6.76
CA TYR A 72 20.41 11.99 -5.72
C TYR A 72 19.50 11.54 -4.61
N TYR A 73 20.04 11.31 -3.42
CA TYR A 73 19.23 10.89 -2.28
C TYR A 73 19.63 11.54 -0.97
N LYS A 74 18.68 11.56 -0.05
CA LYS A 74 18.90 11.93 1.36
C LYS A 74 17.84 11.27 2.24
N LYS A 75 18.07 11.31 3.55
CA LYS A 75 17.04 10.91 4.52
C LYS A 75 15.81 11.81 4.38
N TYR A 76 14.64 11.22 4.55
CA TYR A 76 13.38 11.95 4.42
C TYR A 76 13.24 13.00 5.52
N LYS A 77 12.77 14.20 5.16
CA LYS A 77 12.57 15.34 6.08
C LYS A 77 13.82 15.70 6.91
N THR A 78 15.01 15.59 6.31
CA THR A 78 16.23 16.14 6.89
C THR A 78 16.77 17.29 6.06
N ASN A 79 17.53 18.16 6.72
CA ASN A 79 18.31 19.23 6.09
C ASN A 79 19.68 18.73 5.60
N ASP A 80 19.87 17.41 5.54
CA ASP A 80 21.10 16.81 5.03
C ASP A 80 21.34 17.22 3.58
N GLU A 81 22.61 17.36 3.22
CA GLU A 81 23.03 17.54 1.84
C GLU A 81 22.67 16.29 1.01
N LEU A 82 22.35 16.52 -0.27
CA LEU A 82 22.06 15.42 -1.19
C LEU A 82 23.33 14.63 -1.46
N THR A 83 23.28 13.33 -1.17
CA THR A 83 24.32 12.40 -1.61
C THR A 83 24.10 12.06 -3.07
N ILE A 84 25.16 12.17 -3.87
CA ILE A 84 25.13 11.90 -5.31
C ILE A 84 25.94 10.64 -5.56
N VAL A 85 25.33 9.65 -6.21
CA VAL A 85 25.99 8.39 -6.56
C VAL A 85 25.78 8.11 -8.04
N ASP A 86 26.86 7.80 -8.74
CA ASP A 86 26.80 7.31 -10.12
C ASP A 86 26.25 5.88 -10.13
N MET A 87 25.30 5.60 -11.02
CA MET A 87 24.74 4.27 -11.17
C MET A 87 25.71 3.37 -11.95
N GLU A 88 25.88 2.15 -11.47
CA GLU A 88 26.73 1.15 -12.09
C GLU A 88 25.97 0.35 -13.14
N ARG A 89 26.64 0.00 -14.23
CA ARG A 89 26.06 -0.80 -15.29
C ARG A 89 26.32 -2.27 -15.01
N ILE A 90 25.26 -3.04 -14.82
CA ILE A 90 25.33 -4.48 -14.59
C ILE A 90 24.46 -5.24 -15.60
N LYS A 91 24.76 -6.52 -15.80
CA LYS A 91 23.87 -7.44 -16.49
C LYS A 91 22.81 -7.93 -15.54
N SER A 92 21.56 -7.94 -16.00
CA SER A 92 20.40 -8.47 -15.28
C SER A 92 19.55 -9.28 -16.24
N HIS A 93 18.63 -10.09 -15.73
CA HIS A 93 17.76 -10.91 -16.56
C HIS A 93 16.35 -10.33 -16.61
N LYS A 94 15.88 -10.02 -17.82
CA LYS A 94 14.50 -9.61 -18.06
C LYS A 94 13.61 -10.84 -18.06
N LYS A 95 12.50 -10.79 -17.33
CA LYS A 95 11.51 -11.89 -17.22
C LYS A 95 12.11 -13.22 -16.72
N ALA A 96 13.11 -13.17 -15.83
CA ALA A 96 13.66 -14.38 -15.25
C ALA A 96 12.54 -15.21 -14.57
N PHE A 97 12.22 -16.36 -15.14
CA PHE A 97 11.35 -17.37 -14.53
C PHE A 97 12.22 -18.61 -14.38
N PHE A 98 12.46 -19.04 -13.14
CA PHE A 98 13.43 -20.11 -12.82
C PHE A 98 14.87 -19.84 -13.28
N GLY A 99 15.30 -18.58 -13.34
CA GLY A 99 16.69 -18.22 -13.65
C GLY A 99 17.02 -18.16 -15.15
N GLU A 100 16.07 -18.49 -16.02
CA GLU A 100 16.20 -18.27 -17.47
C GLU A 100 15.43 -17.03 -17.87
N GLY A 101 16.12 -16.09 -18.53
CA GLY A 101 15.55 -14.84 -19.04
C GLY A 101 16.57 -14.10 -19.88
N ASP A 102 16.10 -13.25 -20.80
CA ASP A 102 16.96 -12.48 -21.69
C ASP A 102 17.90 -11.59 -20.86
N GLU A 103 19.21 -11.71 -21.08
CA GLU A 103 20.19 -10.79 -20.49
C GLU A 103 19.94 -9.38 -21.03
N ILE A 104 19.76 -8.43 -20.13
CA ILE A 104 19.69 -7.00 -20.41
C ILE A 104 20.73 -6.27 -19.59
N GLU A 105 21.24 -5.17 -20.13
CA GLU A 105 22.03 -4.23 -19.34
C GLU A 105 21.10 -3.29 -18.58
N VAL A 106 21.38 -3.11 -17.29
CA VAL A 106 20.65 -2.21 -16.41
C VAL A 106 21.64 -1.29 -15.70
N LEU A 107 21.23 -0.04 -15.49
CA LEU A 107 21.92 0.85 -14.55
C LEU A 107 21.31 0.61 -13.16
N THR A 108 22.15 0.35 -12.18
CA THR A 108 21.72 0.03 -10.81
C THR A 108 22.51 0.85 -9.78
N THR A 109 21.87 1.09 -8.65
CA THR A 109 22.54 1.58 -7.43
C THR A 109 21.75 1.09 -6.24
N THR A 110 22.44 0.80 -5.14
CA THR A 110 21.80 0.36 -3.90
C THR A 110 21.71 1.55 -2.95
N LEU A 111 20.49 1.88 -2.51
CA LEU A 111 20.30 2.89 -1.47
C LEU A 111 20.69 2.32 -0.10
N PRO A 112 21.29 3.13 0.79
CA PRO A 112 21.68 2.65 2.12
C PRO A 112 20.46 2.23 2.93
N GLU A 113 20.55 1.08 3.58
CA GLU A 113 19.47 0.58 4.43
C GLU A 113 19.15 1.57 5.56
N GLN A 114 17.86 1.68 5.90
CA GLN A 114 17.39 2.46 7.04
C GLN A 114 16.71 1.55 8.08
N PRO A 115 16.67 1.96 9.35
CA PRO A 115 15.86 1.30 10.37
C PRO A 115 14.37 1.24 10.00
N ALA A 116 13.60 0.43 10.74
CA ALA A 116 12.16 0.29 10.53
C ALA A 116 11.47 1.66 10.60
N ALA A 117 10.51 1.88 9.68
CA ALA A 117 9.84 3.16 9.46
C ALA A 117 10.73 4.30 8.94
N GLY A 118 12.03 4.05 8.72
CA GLY A 118 12.95 4.96 8.04
C GLY A 118 12.56 5.17 6.59
N LYS A 119 12.86 6.37 6.07
CA LYS A 119 12.53 6.77 4.70
C LYS A 119 13.70 7.48 4.05
N ILE A 120 13.91 7.20 2.76
CA ILE A 120 14.85 7.92 1.89
C ILE A 120 14.07 8.58 0.78
N THR A 121 14.34 9.84 0.52
CA THR A 121 13.92 10.53 -0.71
C THR A 121 15.02 10.45 -1.73
N TYR A 122 14.65 10.14 -2.98
CA TYR A 122 15.58 10.16 -4.10
C TYR A 122 14.94 10.65 -5.39
N TYR A 123 15.77 11.19 -6.27
CA TYR A 123 15.45 11.46 -7.66
C TYR A 123 16.63 11.06 -8.53
N ILE A 124 16.41 10.98 -9.85
CA ILE A 124 17.40 10.45 -10.79
C ILE A 124 17.69 11.51 -11.84
N GLU A 125 18.94 11.57 -12.29
CA GLU A 125 19.34 12.30 -13.48
C GLU A 125 19.83 11.30 -14.53
N LEU A 126 19.32 11.42 -15.75
CA LEU A 126 19.84 10.71 -16.92
C LEU A 126 20.70 11.67 -17.75
N ILE A 127 21.82 11.16 -18.24
CA ILE A 127 22.83 11.93 -18.96
C ILE A 127 23.18 11.19 -20.25
N LYS A 128 23.06 11.85 -21.39
CA LYS A 128 23.50 11.34 -22.70
C LYS A 128 24.21 12.45 -23.46
N GLY A 129 25.54 12.41 -23.51
CA GLY A 129 26.33 13.52 -24.07
C GLY A 129 26.08 14.83 -23.31
N ASN A 130 25.51 15.84 -23.99
CA ASN A 130 25.13 17.12 -23.41
C ASN A 130 23.66 17.19 -22.97
N ASP A 131 22.86 16.14 -23.21
CA ASP A 131 21.46 16.11 -22.81
C ASP A 131 21.34 15.59 -21.38
N HIS A 132 20.67 16.38 -20.53
CA HIS A 132 20.41 16.06 -19.13
C HIS A 132 18.91 16.08 -18.87
N VAL A 133 18.39 15.00 -18.29
CA VAL A 133 16.97 14.92 -17.91
C VAL A 133 16.84 14.45 -16.48
N PHE A 134 16.14 15.24 -15.67
CA PHE A 134 15.83 14.91 -14.29
C PHE A 134 14.48 14.18 -14.20
N ILE A 135 14.47 13.09 -13.44
CA ILE A 135 13.32 12.25 -13.18
C ILE A 135 12.90 12.50 -11.73
N GLN A 136 11.70 13.06 -11.54
CA GLN A 136 11.11 13.26 -10.21
C GLN A 136 11.91 14.21 -9.30
N LYS A 137 12.53 15.26 -9.86
CA LYS A 137 13.28 16.26 -9.07
C LYS A 137 12.38 17.15 -8.22
N GLU A 138 11.24 17.58 -8.76
CA GLU A 138 10.26 18.43 -8.04
C GLU A 138 9.49 17.63 -6.98
N GLU A 139 9.16 16.37 -7.28
CA GLU A 139 8.51 15.45 -6.36
C GLU A 139 9.34 14.16 -6.16
N PRO A 140 10.42 14.21 -5.36
CA PRO A 140 11.28 13.06 -5.11
C PRO A 140 10.50 11.83 -4.66
N VAL A 141 10.95 10.66 -5.13
CA VAL A 141 10.36 9.39 -4.74
C VAL A 141 10.79 9.06 -3.32
N VAL A 142 9.82 8.66 -2.49
CA VAL A 142 10.07 8.23 -1.10
C VAL A 142 10.09 6.71 -1.05
N VAL A 143 11.21 6.11 -0.67
CA VAL A 143 11.30 4.70 -0.27
C VAL A 143 11.10 4.59 1.23
N ARG A 144 10.19 3.71 1.67
CA ARG A 144 10.03 3.36 3.09
C ARG A 144 10.59 1.97 3.40
N PHE A 145 11.39 1.90 4.46
CA PHE A 145 11.95 0.66 4.98
C PHE A 145 11.01 0.03 6.02
N LYS A 146 10.82 -1.28 5.89
CA LYS A 146 9.98 -2.09 6.80
C LYS A 146 10.69 -3.37 7.19
N GLY A 147 10.42 -3.86 8.39
CA GLY A 147 10.85 -5.18 8.83
C GLY A 147 10.16 -6.30 8.05
N PHE A 148 10.74 -7.50 8.14
CA PHE A 148 10.18 -8.72 7.59
C PHE A 148 8.88 -9.09 8.31
N VAL A 149 7.81 -9.30 7.54
CA VAL A 149 6.53 -9.79 8.07
C VAL A 149 6.37 -11.26 7.66
N PRO A 150 6.31 -12.20 8.61
CA PRO A 150 6.16 -13.61 8.28
C PRO A 150 4.92 -13.89 7.42
N ARG A 151 5.09 -14.69 6.36
CA ARG A 151 4.02 -14.98 5.39
C ARG A 151 2.79 -15.63 6.04
N TYR A 152 2.99 -16.44 7.08
CA TYR A 152 1.90 -17.08 7.83
C TYR A 152 1.06 -16.09 8.65
N ILE A 153 1.49 -14.82 8.79
CA ILE A 153 0.70 -13.73 9.39
C ILE A 153 0.13 -12.83 8.30
N LEU A 154 0.98 -12.43 7.35
CA LEU A 154 0.59 -11.51 6.27
C LEU A 154 -0.49 -12.10 5.37
N ILE A 155 -0.37 -13.36 4.97
CA ILE A 155 -1.35 -14.02 4.07
C ILE A 155 -2.72 -14.10 4.75
N PRO A 156 -2.87 -14.62 5.99
CA PRO A 156 -4.15 -14.57 6.69
C PRO A 156 -4.69 -13.16 6.85
N HIS A 157 -3.87 -12.18 7.25
CA HIS A 157 -4.31 -10.78 7.38
C HIS A 157 -4.98 -10.28 6.10
N VAL A 158 -4.28 -10.37 4.96
CA VAL A 158 -4.78 -9.91 3.66
C VAL A 158 -6.03 -10.68 3.25
N LEU A 159 -6.07 -12.00 3.47
CA LEU A 159 -7.22 -12.82 3.16
C LEU A 159 -8.46 -12.39 3.94
N PHE A 160 -8.34 -12.21 5.27
CA PHE A 160 -9.44 -11.74 6.10
C PHE A 160 -9.93 -10.35 5.68
N MET A 161 -9.01 -9.44 5.30
CA MET A 161 -9.37 -8.10 4.79
C MET A 161 -10.10 -8.17 3.44
N ILE A 162 -9.75 -9.09 2.54
CA ILE A 162 -10.48 -9.27 1.27
C ILE A 162 -11.87 -9.86 1.56
N ILE A 163 -11.95 -10.84 2.45
CA ILE A 163 -13.23 -11.46 2.83
C ILE A 163 -14.16 -10.44 3.51
N SER A 164 -13.64 -9.52 4.35
CA SER A 164 -14.47 -8.48 4.97
C SER A 164 -15.02 -7.51 3.94
N LEU A 165 -14.22 -7.08 2.97
CA LEU A 165 -14.69 -6.23 1.88
C LEU A 165 -15.77 -6.93 1.06
N PHE A 166 -15.54 -8.19 0.68
CA PHE A 166 -16.46 -8.96 -0.14
C PHE A 166 -17.78 -9.24 0.58
N ALA A 167 -17.72 -9.74 1.82
CA ALA A 167 -18.90 -10.02 2.63
C ALA A 167 -19.66 -8.73 3.00
N GLY A 168 -18.94 -7.63 3.27
CA GLY A 168 -19.54 -6.34 3.61
C GLY A 168 -20.26 -5.73 2.41
N THR A 169 -19.63 -5.76 1.24
CA THR A 169 -20.26 -5.36 -0.03
C THR A 169 -21.51 -6.20 -0.28
N ARG A 170 -21.43 -7.52 -0.09
CA ARG A 170 -22.57 -8.42 -0.29
C ARG A 170 -23.72 -8.12 0.68
N ALA A 171 -23.42 -7.78 1.93
CA ALA A 171 -24.40 -7.36 2.93
C ALA A 171 -25.07 -6.03 2.53
N GLY A 172 -24.30 -5.04 2.07
CA GLY A 172 -24.84 -3.76 1.60
C GLY A 172 -25.74 -3.92 0.38
N VAL A 173 -25.30 -4.68 -0.64
CA VAL A 173 -26.08 -4.99 -1.83
C VAL A 173 -27.36 -5.76 -1.46
N GLU A 174 -27.29 -6.73 -0.53
CA GLU A 174 -28.47 -7.44 -0.03
C GLU A 174 -29.44 -6.49 0.69
N ALA A 175 -28.93 -5.55 1.50
CA ALA A 175 -29.75 -4.60 2.24
C ALA A 175 -30.50 -3.65 1.31
N ILE A 176 -29.84 -3.12 0.27
CA ILE A 176 -30.47 -2.29 -0.78
C ILE A 176 -31.53 -3.11 -1.52
N ALA A 177 -31.18 -4.35 -1.85
CA ALA A 177 -32.11 -5.30 -2.42
C ALA A 177 -33.17 -5.79 -1.41
N GLY A 178 -33.13 -5.43 -0.14
CA GLY A 178 -34.11 -5.92 0.84
C GLY A 178 -34.18 -7.44 0.94
N GLY A 179 -33.05 -8.13 0.80
CA GLY A 179 -32.96 -9.57 0.92
C GLY A 179 -32.73 -10.05 2.35
N ASP A 180 -33.13 -11.29 2.62
CA ASP A 180 -33.18 -11.84 3.98
C ASP A 180 -31.80 -12.28 4.51
N LYS A 181 -30.78 -12.34 3.63
CA LYS A 181 -29.43 -12.80 3.99
C LYS A 181 -28.54 -11.69 4.54
N THR A 182 -29.05 -10.45 4.63
CA THR A 182 -28.28 -9.26 5.04
C THR A 182 -27.57 -9.50 6.38
N ARG A 183 -28.28 -10.05 7.37
CA ARG A 183 -27.72 -10.36 8.69
C ARG A 183 -26.60 -11.39 8.65
N LYS A 184 -26.71 -12.43 7.81
CA LYS A 184 -25.67 -13.46 7.70
C LYS A 184 -24.36 -12.84 7.20
N PHE A 185 -24.42 -12.05 6.13
CA PHE A 185 -23.24 -11.39 5.58
C PHE A 185 -22.69 -10.31 6.52
N ALA A 186 -23.55 -9.57 7.24
CA ALA A 186 -23.11 -8.61 8.24
C ALA A 186 -22.33 -9.25 9.40
N ILE A 187 -22.78 -10.41 9.90
CA ILE A 187 -22.07 -11.15 10.96
C ILE A 187 -20.72 -11.65 10.45
N VAL A 188 -20.67 -12.22 9.24
CA VAL A 188 -19.40 -12.65 8.63
C VAL A 188 -18.44 -11.48 8.53
N THR A 189 -18.90 -10.34 8.02
CA THR A 189 -18.10 -9.12 7.89
C THR A 189 -17.55 -8.64 9.23
N LEU A 190 -18.39 -8.62 10.27
CA LEU A 190 -17.99 -8.22 11.62
C LEU A 190 -16.86 -9.10 12.16
N ILE A 191 -16.99 -10.42 12.02
CA ILE A 191 -16.01 -11.38 12.56
C ILE A 191 -14.70 -11.31 11.77
N VAL A 192 -14.75 -11.33 10.45
CA VAL A 192 -13.54 -11.35 9.62
C VAL A 192 -12.81 -10.00 9.64
N LEU A 193 -13.53 -8.88 9.74
CA LEU A 193 -12.92 -7.56 9.95
C LEU A 193 -12.28 -7.44 11.34
N PHE A 194 -12.87 -8.06 12.37
CA PHE A 194 -12.24 -8.13 13.70
C PHE A 194 -10.90 -8.86 13.64
N ILE A 195 -10.90 -10.08 13.08
CA ILE A 195 -9.69 -10.91 13.02
C ILE A 195 -8.65 -10.29 12.09
N GLY A 196 -9.02 -9.94 10.86
CA GLY A 196 -8.12 -9.37 9.88
C GLY A 196 -7.64 -7.97 10.26
N GLY A 197 -8.57 -7.10 10.61
CA GLY A 197 -8.30 -5.68 10.85
C GLY A 197 -7.78 -5.39 12.26
N LEU A 198 -8.47 -5.89 13.29
CA LEU A 198 -8.19 -5.48 14.68
C LEU A 198 -7.20 -6.39 15.42
N ILE A 199 -6.99 -7.62 14.95
CA ILE A 199 -5.99 -8.54 15.54
C ILE A 199 -4.76 -8.64 14.64
N LEU A 200 -4.94 -9.13 13.41
CA LEU A 200 -3.80 -9.42 12.54
C LEU A 200 -3.14 -8.15 11.98
N GLY A 201 -3.90 -7.07 11.74
CA GLY A 201 -3.35 -5.79 11.27
C GLY A 201 -2.28 -5.21 12.20
N PRO A 202 -2.57 -5.03 13.50
CA PRO A 202 -1.60 -4.56 14.49
C PRO A 202 -0.40 -5.49 14.65
N ILE A 203 -0.61 -6.80 14.54
CA ILE A 203 0.51 -7.76 14.55
C ILE A 203 1.40 -7.52 13.32
N VAL A 204 0.83 -7.33 12.14
CA VAL A 204 1.60 -6.99 10.92
C VAL A 204 2.38 -5.68 11.11
N GLN A 205 1.78 -4.66 11.74
CA GLN A 205 2.48 -3.40 12.06
C GLN A 205 3.65 -3.62 13.02
N LEU A 206 3.47 -4.44 14.06
CA LEU A 206 4.52 -4.77 15.01
C LEU A 206 5.73 -5.40 14.31
N TYR A 207 5.52 -6.35 13.40
CA TYR A 207 6.62 -6.93 12.62
C TYR A 207 7.26 -5.93 11.65
N ALA A 208 6.46 -5.07 11.02
CA ALA A 208 6.94 -4.14 10.00
C ALA A 208 7.66 -2.91 10.59
N PHE A 209 7.24 -2.43 11.75
CA PHE A 209 7.64 -1.14 12.30
C PHE A 209 8.00 -1.16 13.79
N GLY A 210 7.83 -2.28 14.49
CA GLY A 210 8.14 -2.39 15.92
C GLY A 210 7.08 -1.79 16.85
N GLU A 211 6.00 -1.23 16.31
CA GLU A 211 4.93 -0.58 17.06
C GLU A 211 3.60 -1.34 16.90
N LEU A 212 2.89 -1.55 18.02
CA LEU A 212 1.60 -2.22 18.05
C LEU A 212 0.49 -1.19 18.26
N TRP A 213 -0.47 -1.12 17.35
CA TRP A 213 -1.70 -0.32 17.50
C TRP A 213 -1.41 1.15 17.84
N THR A 214 -1.04 1.95 16.84
CA THR A 214 -0.58 3.34 17.04
C THR A 214 -1.69 4.39 16.93
N GLY A 215 -2.92 3.98 16.59
CA GLY A 215 -4.04 4.91 16.39
C GLY A 215 -5.00 5.14 17.56
N TRP A 216 -4.99 4.35 18.66
CA TRP A 216 -6.05 4.40 19.70
C TRP A 216 -6.33 5.80 20.26
N PRO A 217 -7.51 6.05 20.85
CA PRO A 217 -8.60 6.78 20.23
C PRO A 217 -8.13 8.20 19.86
N PHE A 218 -7.62 8.34 18.64
CA PHE A 218 -7.08 9.57 18.04
C PHE A 218 -5.57 9.84 18.26
N GLY A 219 -4.75 8.79 18.34
CA GLY A 219 -3.31 8.86 18.01
C GLY A 219 -3.05 9.22 16.52
N GLY A 220 -1.79 9.22 16.10
CA GLY A 220 -1.38 9.71 14.77
C GLY A 220 -1.68 8.78 13.59
N ASP A 221 -1.85 7.47 13.80
CA ASP A 221 -2.11 6.52 12.70
C ASP A 221 -3.59 6.39 12.35
N TRP A 222 -3.93 6.82 11.14
CA TRP A 222 -5.29 6.80 10.63
C TRP A 222 -5.75 5.40 10.28
N THR A 223 -4.82 4.46 10.10
CA THR A 223 -5.08 3.09 9.63
C THR A 223 -5.81 2.26 10.69
N ASP A 224 -5.42 2.39 11.96
CA ASP A 224 -6.07 1.68 13.06
C ASP A 224 -7.44 2.28 13.39
N ASN A 225 -7.51 3.61 13.40
CA ASN A 225 -8.74 4.35 13.69
C ASN A 225 -9.85 4.07 12.67
N LYS A 226 -9.53 4.11 11.37
CA LYS A 226 -10.53 3.83 10.34
C LYS A 226 -11.06 2.40 10.43
N THR A 227 -10.20 1.45 10.80
CA THR A 227 -10.55 0.03 10.91
C THR A 227 -11.45 -0.21 12.11
N LEU A 228 -11.12 0.37 13.27
CA LEU A 228 -11.97 0.32 14.45
C LEU A 228 -13.33 0.97 14.20
N PHE A 229 -13.35 2.14 13.56
CA PHE A 229 -14.58 2.85 13.22
C PHE A 229 -15.47 2.01 12.30
N ALA A 230 -14.93 1.44 11.22
CA ALA A 230 -15.69 0.54 10.35
C ALA A 230 -16.24 -0.68 11.11
N TRP A 231 -15.44 -1.28 12.00
CA TRP A 231 -15.86 -2.41 12.82
C TRP A 231 -17.04 -2.06 13.75
N ILE A 232 -17.01 -0.88 14.40
CA ILE A 232 -18.10 -0.40 15.27
C ILE A 232 -19.41 -0.27 14.48
N PHE A 233 -19.37 0.27 13.26
CA PHE A 233 -20.58 0.39 12.43
C PHE A 233 -21.15 -0.99 12.03
N TRP A 234 -20.29 -1.96 11.74
CA TRP A 234 -20.74 -3.34 11.52
C TRP A 234 -21.33 -3.97 12.79
N LEU A 235 -20.78 -3.67 13.96
CA LEU A 235 -21.31 -4.15 15.24
C LEU A 235 -22.73 -3.61 15.47
N ILE A 236 -22.93 -2.30 15.27
CA ILE A 236 -24.25 -1.66 15.38
C ILE A 236 -25.22 -2.27 14.36
N ALA A 237 -24.80 -2.45 13.10
CA ALA A 237 -25.64 -3.06 12.07
C ALA A 237 -26.09 -4.47 12.46
N VAL A 238 -25.20 -5.31 12.99
CA VAL A 238 -25.53 -6.67 13.46
C VAL A 238 -26.50 -6.64 14.65
N ILE A 239 -26.29 -5.75 15.62
CA ILE A 239 -27.18 -5.60 16.79
C ILE A 239 -28.58 -5.16 16.35
N VAL A 240 -28.67 -4.17 15.44
CA VAL A 240 -29.95 -3.68 14.93
C VAL A 240 -30.65 -4.77 14.12
N LEU A 241 -29.95 -5.46 13.22
CA LEU A 241 -30.50 -6.56 12.42
C LEU A 241 -30.97 -7.75 13.28
N LYS A 242 -30.38 -7.97 14.45
CA LYS A 242 -30.85 -8.98 15.41
C LYS A 242 -32.25 -8.63 15.95
N LYS A 243 -32.53 -7.35 16.20
CA LYS A 243 -33.83 -6.87 16.71
C LYS A 243 -34.84 -6.55 15.59
N LYS A 244 -34.35 -6.07 14.45
CA LYS A 244 -35.12 -5.59 13.29
C LYS A 244 -34.53 -6.17 12.00
N PRO A 245 -34.85 -7.42 11.62
CA PRO A 245 -34.23 -8.10 10.48
C PRO A 245 -34.41 -7.38 9.13
N HIS A 246 -35.50 -6.63 8.97
CA HIS A 246 -35.81 -5.87 7.76
C HIS A 246 -35.15 -4.47 7.70
N ASN A 247 -34.33 -4.10 8.71
CA ASN A 247 -33.66 -2.80 8.71
C ASN A 247 -32.61 -2.72 7.59
N ARG A 248 -32.75 -1.75 6.70
CA ARG A 248 -31.80 -1.52 5.59
C ARG A 248 -30.81 -0.40 5.87
N LEU A 249 -31.15 0.53 6.76
CA LEU A 249 -30.38 1.74 7.00
C LEU A 249 -28.99 1.43 7.55
N TRP A 250 -28.89 0.68 8.64
CA TRP A 250 -27.61 0.44 9.31
C TRP A 250 -26.61 -0.37 8.48
N PRO A 251 -26.99 -1.44 7.77
CA PRO A 251 -26.08 -2.15 6.87
C PRO A 251 -25.59 -1.29 5.70
N ILE A 252 -26.43 -0.40 5.17
CA ILE A 252 -26.04 0.54 4.11
C ILE A 252 -25.03 1.56 4.65
N ILE A 253 -25.27 2.13 5.83
CA ILE A 253 -24.29 3.04 6.45
C ILE A 253 -22.97 2.30 6.73
N ALA A 254 -23.03 1.08 7.27
CA ALA A 254 -21.83 0.29 7.55
C ALA A 254 -21.00 -0.04 6.31
N VAL A 255 -21.65 -0.36 5.17
CA VAL A 255 -20.91 -0.60 3.92
C VAL A 255 -20.28 0.68 3.36
N ILE A 256 -20.94 1.83 3.48
CA ILE A 256 -20.38 3.13 3.08
C ILE A 256 -19.14 3.45 3.91
N VAL A 257 -19.21 3.28 5.24
CA VAL A 257 -18.07 3.47 6.14
C VAL A 257 -16.94 2.49 5.81
N LEU A 258 -17.27 1.23 5.51
CA LEU A 258 -16.30 0.23 5.08
C LEU A 258 -15.58 0.66 3.80
N PHE A 259 -16.29 1.16 2.79
CA PHE A 259 -15.67 1.67 1.57
C PHE A 259 -14.79 2.90 1.84
N ALA A 260 -15.24 3.84 2.67
CA ALA A 260 -14.43 4.98 3.06
C ALA A 260 -13.11 4.55 3.72
N MET A 261 -13.17 3.56 4.62
CA MET A 261 -11.99 2.96 5.25
C MET A 261 -10.99 2.38 4.22
N TYR A 262 -11.48 1.66 3.21
CA TYR A 262 -10.65 1.10 2.14
C TYR A 262 -10.17 2.16 1.13
N MET A 263 -10.92 3.23 0.88
CA MET A 263 -10.52 4.29 -0.05
C MET A 263 -9.36 5.15 0.48
N ILE A 264 -9.21 5.27 1.80
CA ILE A 264 -8.06 5.89 2.45
C ILE A 264 -6.84 4.97 2.21
N PRO A 265 -5.75 5.42 1.57
CA PRO A 265 -4.56 4.59 1.36
C PRO A 265 -4.06 3.97 2.67
N HIS A 266 -3.63 2.72 2.58
CA HIS A 266 -3.08 2.02 3.74
C HIS A 266 -1.80 2.73 4.20
N SER A 267 -1.69 3.02 5.51
CA SER A 267 -0.53 3.68 6.12
C SER A 267 -0.38 5.20 5.88
N MET A 268 -1.45 5.90 5.53
CA MET A 268 -1.46 7.36 5.71
C MET A 268 -1.38 7.70 7.20
N GLY A 269 -0.40 8.52 7.60
CA GLY A 269 -0.19 8.89 9.01
C GLY A 269 0.43 7.78 9.89
N GLY A 270 0.81 6.63 9.32
CA GLY A 270 1.45 5.55 10.08
C GLY A 270 2.88 5.85 10.51
N SER A 271 3.49 4.92 11.24
CA SER A 271 4.83 5.06 11.86
C SER A 271 5.91 5.63 10.93
N GLU A 272 6.59 6.69 11.36
CA GLU A 272 7.69 7.36 10.68
C GLU A 272 8.87 7.50 11.64
N LEU A 273 10.08 7.16 11.20
CA LEU A 273 11.29 7.37 11.99
C LEU A 273 11.61 8.87 12.04
N ASN A 274 11.69 9.43 13.24
CA ASN A 274 12.24 10.76 13.46
C ASN A 274 13.77 10.67 13.40
N ASN A 275 14.36 11.26 12.35
CA ASN A 275 15.81 11.21 12.13
C ASN A 275 16.62 12.00 13.17
N GLU A 276 16.00 12.95 13.89
CA GLU A 276 16.67 13.74 14.95
C GLU A 276 16.73 13.00 16.28
N THR A 277 15.63 12.31 16.64
CA THR A 277 15.51 11.63 17.93
C THR A 277 15.84 10.14 17.86
N GLY A 278 15.87 9.56 16.65
CA GLY A 278 16.02 8.13 16.41
C GLY A 278 14.81 7.30 16.84
N LYS A 279 13.70 7.93 17.25
CA LYS A 279 12.48 7.26 17.70
C LYS A 279 11.45 7.17 16.60
N ILE A 280 10.65 6.13 16.63
CA ILE A 280 9.51 5.97 15.74
C ILE A 280 8.34 6.77 16.32
N GLU A 281 7.79 7.67 15.50
CA GLU A 281 6.67 8.52 15.84
C GLU A 281 5.51 8.28 14.86
N THR A 282 4.30 8.70 15.21
CA THR A 282 3.10 8.47 14.41
C THR A 282 2.36 9.77 14.15
N GLY A 283 1.70 9.91 12.99
CA GLY A 283 0.99 11.13 12.59
C GLY A 283 1.65 11.86 11.42
N MET A 284 0.86 12.67 10.72
CA MET A 284 1.40 13.57 9.69
C MET A 284 2.07 14.75 10.39
N LYS A 285 3.40 14.83 10.32
CA LYS A 285 4.11 16.10 10.53
C LYS A 285 4.06 16.90 9.23
N GLU A 286 3.49 18.10 9.28
CA GLU A 286 3.71 19.14 8.27
C GLU A 286 5.19 19.53 8.20
#